data_AF-A0A7J3VHH2-F1
#
_entry.id   AF-A0A7J3VHH2-F1
#
_cell.length_a   1.000
_cell.length_b   1.000
_cell.length_c   1.000
_cell.angle_alpha   90.00
_cell.angle_beta   90.00
_cell.angle_gamma   90.00
#
_symmetry.space_group_name_H-M   'P 1'
#
loop_
_entity.id
_entity.type
_entity.pdbx_description
1 polymer ?
#
loop_
_entity_poly.entity_id
_entity_poly.type
_entity_poly.pdbx_seq_one_letter_code
_entity_poly.pdbx_strand_id
1 'polypeptide(L)'
;MSRVKESNLPFSHHTIDFMNASDADLEDIRDQLGLGLSLDELRYIRDHYIVREKKATDIELQTFDQTMSEHCSHKTFAGVIDTPGGRIDGLLKSYFRKLIDELEPEWCFSVFEDNAGMVDLTDDVTIAIKVETHNHPSAIEPFGGAATGLGGVIRDIMGVWAEPIANTDVLCFGPLNYPYEKLPEGVKHPSYLFNGVVDGIGSYGNSIGIPTVNGATVFDEDYTGNVLVYAGCIGVLPKGQYIRDVKAGDYVVLAGGRTGHDGIHGVTFASVELSEESEETSRSAVQIANPIEEEKVKRAIKQISDQKLGSGITDIGGGGLSCGVCETAERYGLGVDAYVDRIPLKAEDMAPWE
;
A
#
# COMPACT_ATOMS: atom_id res chain seq x y z
N MET A 1 35.08 9.78 -3.04
CA MET A 1 34.70 9.58 -1.62
C MET A 1 33.21 9.33 -1.63
N SER A 2 32.70 8.32 -0.91
CA SER A 2 31.26 8.08 -0.89
C SER A 2 30.53 9.33 -0.38
N ARG A 3 29.42 9.66 -1.06
CA ARG A 3 28.52 10.76 -0.71
C ARG A 3 27.52 10.37 0.37
N VAL A 4 27.36 9.06 0.60
CA VAL A 4 26.63 8.49 1.73
C VAL A 4 27.60 8.32 2.89
N LYS A 5 27.31 8.95 4.02
CA LYS A 5 28.18 8.91 5.21
C LYS A 5 27.39 8.60 6.46
N GLU A 6 27.83 7.59 7.19
CA GLU A 6 27.33 7.28 8.52
C GLU A 6 27.56 8.48 9.46
N SER A 7 26.55 8.75 10.27
CA SER A 7 26.55 9.84 11.25
C SER A 7 27.10 9.37 12.59
N ASN A 8 27.61 10.31 13.39
CA ASN A 8 28.06 10.01 14.75
C ASN A 8 26.88 10.01 15.74
N LEU A 9 25.90 9.14 15.51
CA LEU A 9 24.71 8.95 16.34
C LEU A 9 24.73 7.55 16.98
N PRO A 10 24.02 7.32 18.09
CA PRO A 10 24.00 6.01 18.77
C PRO A 10 23.15 4.96 18.05
N PHE A 11 22.63 5.28 16.86
CA PHE A 11 21.79 4.43 16.01
C PHE A 11 22.19 4.62 14.55
N SER A 12 21.84 3.65 13.70
CA SER A 12 22.11 3.70 12.26
C SER A 12 21.46 4.94 11.64
N HIS A 13 22.26 5.79 11.01
CA HIS A 13 21.77 7.00 10.38
C HIS A 13 22.81 7.53 9.39
N HIS A 14 22.42 7.70 8.14
CA HIS A 14 23.29 8.18 7.08
C HIS A 14 22.90 9.59 6.63
N THR A 15 23.90 10.38 6.29
CA THR A 15 23.74 11.67 5.61
C THR A 15 24.22 11.58 4.18
N ILE A 16 23.50 12.25 3.28
CA ILE A 16 23.77 12.24 1.84
C ILE A 16 24.08 13.66 1.38
N ASP A 17 25.24 13.81 0.72
CA ASP A 17 25.71 15.09 0.20
C ASP A 17 25.47 15.23 -1.31
N PHE A 18 24.38 15.91 -1.65
CA PHE A 18 23.97 16.21 -3.02
C PHE A 18 24.72 17.38 -3.66
N MET A 19 25.55 18.13 -2.92
CA MET A 19 26.23 19.30 -3.47
C MET A 19 27.18 18.90 -4.60
N ASN A 20 26.96 19.48 -5.77
CA ASN A 20 27.69 19.17 -7.00
C ASN A 20 27.66 17.66 -7.35
N ALA A 21 26.60 16.93 -7.01
CA ALA A 21 26.43 15.54 -7.42
C ALA A 21 26.16 15.46 -8.94
N SER A 22 27.03 14.72 -9.64
CA SER A 22 26.85 14.33 -11.04
C SER A 22 25.81 13.20 -11.16
N ASP A 23 25.36 12.90 -12.38
CA ASP A 23 24.41 11.79 -12.58
C ASP A 23 24.99 10.44 -12.12
N ALA A 24 26.29 10.20 -12.36
CA ALA A 24 26.97 9.00 -11.87
C ALA A 24 27.05 8.95 -10.33
N ASP A 25 27.14 10.11 -9.67
CA ASP A 25 27.06 10.17 -8.20
C ASP A 25 25.64 9.82 -7.70
N LEU A 26 24.59 10.21 -8.44
CA LEU A 26 23.21 9.92 -8.08
C LEU A 26 22.89 8.42 -8.21
N GLU A 27 23.39 7.79 -9.28
CA GLU A 27 23.29 6.33 -9.45
C GLU A 27 24.01 5.57 -8.34
N ASP A 28 25.22 6.00 -7.96
CA ASP A 28 25.97 5.43 -6.82
C ASP A 28 25.21 5.56 -5.49
N ILE A 29 24.55 6.71 -5.24
CA ILE A 29 23.69 6.91 -4.06
C ILE A 29 22.49 5.96 -4.08
N ARG A 30 21.80 5.85 -5.23
CA ARG A 30 20.64 4.97 -5.41
C ARG A 30 21.02 3.52 -5.09
N ASP A 31 22.11 3.05 -5.67
CA ASP A 31 22.54 1.66 -5.55
C ASP A 31 23.03 1.35 -4.11
N GLN A 32 23.73 2.29 -3.45
CA GLN A 32 24.15 2.12 -2.05
C GLN A 32 22.98 2.07 -1.06
N LEU A 33 21.88 2.76 -1.35
CA LEU A 33 20.71 2.83 -0.48
C LEU A 33 19.56 1.89 -0.89
N GLY A 34 19.71 1.18 -2.01
CA GLY A 34 18.70 0.26 -2.54
C GLY A 34 17.41 0.97 -3.01
N LEU A 35 17.52 2.19 -3.54
CA LEU A 35 16.35 2.98 -3.95
C LEU A 35 15.87 2.56 -5.36
N GLY A 36 14.56 2.53 -5.57
CA GLY A 36 13.90 2.35 -6.86
C GLY A 36 13.71 3.65 -7.67
N LEU A 37 14.22 4.79 -7.19
CA LEU A 37 14.11 6.08 -7.87
C LEU A 37 14.82 6.12 -9.23
N SER A 38 14.16 6.72 -10.21
CA SER A 38 14.74 7.04 -11.51
C SER A 38 15.76 8.19 -11.41
N LEU A 39 16.61 8.34 -12.43
CA LEU A 39 17.61 9.41 -12.47
C LEU A 39 16.96 10.81 -12.44
N ASP A 40 15.81 10.99 -13.06
CA ASP A 40 15.11 12.28 -13.07
C ASP A 40 14.50 12.61 -11.69
N GLU A 41 13.98 11.61 -10.98
CA GLU A 41 13.50 11.77 -9.60
C GLU A 41 14.68 12.11 -8.65
N LEU A 42 15.84 11.44 -8.83
CA LEU A 42 17.05 11.75 -8.07
C LEU A 42 17.59 13.15 -8.36
N ARG A 43 17.53 13.62 -9.62
CA ARG A 43 17.88 15.00 -9.97
C ARG A 43 16.96 16.01 -9.30
N TYR A 44 15.65 15.73 -9.29
CA TYR A 44 14.67 16.57 -8.59
C TYR A 44 14.98 16.67 -7.09
N ILE A 45 15.24 15.53 -6.43
CA ILE A 45 15.59 15.47 -5.01
C ILE A 45 16.92 16.20 -4.76
N ARG A 46 17.95 15.96 -5.58
CA ARG A 46 19.23 16.67 -5.50
C ARG A 46 19.02 18.18 -5.53
N ASP A 47 18.26 18.68 -6.50
CA ASP A 47 18.03 20.11 -6.68
C ASP A 47 17.27 20.72 -5.49
N HIS A 48 16.31 19.98 -4.92
CA HIS A 48 15.62 20.35 -3.68
C HIS A 48 16.61 20.57 -2.51
N TYR A 49 17.53 19.65 -2.30
CA TYR A 49 18.51 19.75 -1.20
C TYR A 49 19.62 20.78 -1.47
N ILE A 50 20.03 20.96 -2.73
CA ILE A 50 20.97 22.03 -3.12
C ILE A 50 20.39 23.40 -2.78
N VAL A 51 19.14 23.67 -3.16
CA VAL A 51 18.49 24.97 -2.90
C VAL A 51 18.34 25.25 -1.40
N ARG A 52 18.16 24.20 -0.60
CA ARG A 52 18.02 24.32 0.86
C ARG A 52 19.36 24.39 1.58
N GLU A 53 20.47 24.23 0.87
CA GLU A 53 21.83 24.16 1.41
C GLU A 53 21.94 23.14 2.57
N LYS A 54 21.26 21.99 2.40
CA LYS A 54 21.19 20.93 3.42
C LYS A 54 21.58 19.58 2.83
N LYS A 55 22.10 18.72 3.71
CA LYS A 55 22.25 17.29 3.42
C LYS A 55 20.92 16.59 3.64
N ALA A 56 20.66 15.57 2.85
CA ALA A 56 19.55 14.65 3.09
C ALA A 56 19.95 13.59 4.11
N THR A 57 18.96 12.88 4.64
CA THR A 57 19.15 11.66 5.44
C THR A 57 18.64 10.43 4.69
N ASP A 58 19.08 9.25 5.11
CA ASP A 58 18.58 7.97 4.58
C ASP A 58 17.06 7.84 4.75
N ILE A 59 16.52 8.14 5.92
CA ILE A 59 15.07 8.12 6.18
C ILE A 59 14.29 9.05 5.24
N GLU A 60 14.80 10.24 4.92
CA GLU A 60 14.16 11.15 3.98
C GLU A 60 14.16 10.56 2.55
N LEU A 61 15.28 9.98 2.10
CA LEU A 61 15.36 9.38 0.77
C LEU A 61 14.52 8.11 0.64
N GLN A 62 14.46 7.28 1.68
CA GLN A 62 13.58 6.11 1.71
C GLN A 62 12.11 6.53 1.68
N THR A 63 11.75 7.63 2.36
CA THR A 63 10.39 8.21 2.29
C THR A 63 10.05 8.66 0.87
N PHE A 64 10.97 9.35 0.17
CA PHE A 64 10.77 9.71 -1.24
C PHE A 64 10.64 8.48 -2.13
N ASP A 65 11.47 7.46 -1.93
CA ASP A 65 11.43 6.23 -2.72
C ASP A 65 10.06 5.55 -2.68
N GLN A 66 9.51 5.38 -1.48
CA GLN A 66 8.19 4.76 -1.32
C GLN A 66 7.09 5.65 -1.90
N THR A 67 7.11 6.95 -1.60
CA THR A 67 6.05 7.88 -2.02
C THR A 67 6.01 8.08 -3.54
N MET A 68 7.18 8.15 -4.19
CA MET A 68 7.33 8.38 -5.63
C MET A 68 7.26 7.10 -6.46
N SER A 69 7.13 5.93 -5.84
CA SER A 69 6.98 4.65 -6.53
C SER A 69 5.77 4.61 -7.46
N GLU A 70 5.77 3.70 -8.44
CA GLU A 70 4.61 3.52 -9.34
C GLU A 70 3.36 3.11 -8.55
N HIS A 71 3.53 2.23 -7.57
CA HIS A 71 2.43 1.73 -6.76
C HIS A 71 1.78 2.82 -5.89
N CYS A 72 2.54 3.76 -5.31
CA CYS A 72 1.94 4.86 -4.53
C CYS A 72 1.46 6.02 -5.41
N SER A 73 2.28 6.46 -6.37
CA SER A 73 1.97 7.65 -7.19
C SER A 73 1.09 7.36 -8.41
N HIS A 74 0.89 6.09 -8.78
CA HIS A 74 0.09 5.68 -9.94
C HIS A 74 0.51 6.42 -11.23
N LYS A 75 1.83 6.53 -11.49
CA LYS A 75 2.37 7.45 -12.52
C LYS A 75 1.87 7.07 -13.91
N THR A 76 1.65 5.79 -14.20
CA THR A 76 1.03 5.34 -15.47
C THR A 76 -0.42 5.83 -15.62
N PHE A 77 -1.21 5.76 -14.55
CA PHE A 77 -2.60 6.19 -14.56
C PHE A 77 -2.77 7.71 -14.57
N ALA A 78 -1.83 8.44 -13.97
CA ALA A 78 -1.78 9.90 -13.99
C ALA A 78 -1.11 10.46 -15.28
N GLY A 79 -0.32 9.63 -15.95
CA GLY A 79 0.49 10.01 -17.08
C GLY A 79 -0.30 10.43 -18.31
N VAL A 80 0.36 11.21 -19.16
CA VAL A 80 -0.14 11.55 -20.49
C VAL A 80 0.20 10.43 -21.46
N ILE A 81 -0.79 9.91 -22.18
CA ILE A 81 -0.64 8.79 -23.11
C ILE A 81 -0.99 9.25 -24.53
N ASP A 82 -0.02 9.19 -25.44
CA ASP A 82 -0.25 9.40 -26.86
C ASP A 82 -0.64 8.07 -27.53
N THR A 83 -1.85 8.01 -28.08
CA THR A 83 -2.36 6.84 -28.81
C THR A 83 -2.60 7.20 -30.29
N PRO A 84 -2.73 6.21 -31.19
CA PRO A 84 -3.15 6.48 -32.57
C PRO A 84 -4.51 7.20 -32.67
N GLY A 85 -5.36 7.09 -31.65
CA GLY A 85 -6.67 7.75 -31.56
C GLY A 85 -6.63 9.15 -30.93
N GLY A 86 -5.47 9.62 -30.48
CA GLY A 86 -5.30 10.92 -29.83
C GLY A 86 -4.61 10.82 -28.46
N ARG A 87 -4.48 11.99 -27.83
CA ARG A 87 -3.80 12.17 -26.55
C ARG A 87 -4.77 12.04 -25.39
N ILE A 88 -4.42 11.22 -24.40
CA ILE A 88 -5.16 11.00 -23.16
C ILE A 88 -4.39 11.66 -22.02
N ASP A 89 -5.05 12.51 -21.23
CA ASP A 89 -4.46 13.22 -20.09
C ASP A 89 -4.88 12.52 -18.78
N GLY A 90 -4.12 11.48 -18.40
CA GLY A 90 -4.42 10.61 -17.27
C GLY A 90 -5.59 9.67 -17.53
N LEU A 91 -5.37 8.35 -17.42
CA LEU A 91 -6.43 7.34 -17.54
C LEU A 91 -7.51 7.51 -16.46
N LEU A 92 -7.09 7.72 -15.21
CA LEU A 92 -8.00 7.87 -14.08
C LEU A 92 -8.90 9.09 -14.25
N LYS A 93 -8.28 10.22 -14.59
CA LYS A 93 -8.96 11.49 -14.86
C LYS A 93 -9.92 11.38 -16.04
N SER A 94 -9.45 10.83 -17.16
CA SER A 94 -10.16 10.83 -18.44
C SER A 94 -11.36 9.89 -18.48
N TYR A 95 -11.25 8.71 -17.86
CA TYR A 95 -12.26 7.65 -18.00
C TYR A 95 -13.09 7.39 -16.76
N PHE A 96 -12.56 7.65 -15.56
CA PHE A 96 -13.25 7.35 -14.31
C PHE A 96 -13.75 8.61 -13.63
N ARG A 97 -12.86 9.56 -13.33
CA ARG A 97 -13.23 10.81 -12.63
C ARG A 97 -14.19 11.65 -13.46
N LYS A 98 -13.90 11.82 -14.76
CA LYS A 98 -14.77 12.57 -15.68
C LYS A 98 -16.21 12.06 -15.70
N LEU A 99 -16.42 10.75 -15.65
CA LEU A 99 -17.77 10.17 -15.63
C LEU A 99 -18.53 10.58 -14.36
N ILE A 100 -17.85 10.57 -13.21
CA ILE A 100 -18.43 10.98 -11.92
C ILE A 100 -18.72 12.48 -11.92
N ASP A 101 -17.78 13.30 -12.38
CA ASP A 101 -17.95 14.75 -12.47
C ASP A 101 -19.06 15.15 -13.46
N GLU A 102 -19.32 14.36 -14.51
CA GLU A 102 -20.39 14.62 -15.49
C GLU A 102 -21.76 14.17 -15.00
N LEU A 103 -21.84 13.06 -14.26
CA LEU A 103 -23.10 12.49 -13.78
C LEU A 103 -23.56 13.11 -12.46
N GLU A 104 -22.64 13.61 -11.64
CA GLU A 104 -22.87 14.14 -10.29
C GLU A 104 -23.90 13.33 -9.49
N PRO A 105 -23.72 12.01 -9.34
CA PRO A 105 -24.71 11.17 -8.68
C PRO A 105 -24.85 11.55 -7.20
N GLU A 106 -26.05 11.95 -6.78
CA GLU A 106 -26.34 12.41 -5.40
C GLU A 106 -26.03 11.35 -4.32
N TRP A 107 -26.05 10.07 -4.69
CA TRP A 107 -25.78 8.94 -3.81
C TRP A 107 -24.29 8.61 -3.67
N CYS A 108 -23.40 9.26 -4.40
CA CYS A 108 -21.94 9.11 -4.26
C CYS A 108 -21.39 10.24 -3.38
N PHE A 109 -20.98 9.92 -2.16
CA PHE A 109 -20.57 10.93 -1.18
C PHE A 109 -19.04 11.06 -1.04
N SER A 110 -18.27 9.99 -1.25
CA SER A 110 -16.79 10.06 -1.32
C SER A 110 -16.30 9.15 -2.43
N VAL A 111 -15.77 9.75 -3.49
CA VAL A 111 -15.29 9.03 -4.68
C VAL A 111 -13.97 9.65 -5.13
N PHE A 112 -12.88 8.86 -5.12
CA PHE A 112 -11.51 9.31 -5.34
C PHE A 112 -10.95 10.30 -4.29
N GLU A 113 -11.52 10.35 -3.09
CA GLU A 113 -11.09 11.29 -2.04
C GLU A 113 -10.50 10.62 -0.79
N ASP A 114 -10.64 9.30 -0.69
CA ASP A 114 -10.24 8.52 0.49
C ASP A 114 -9.98 7.05 0.13
N ASN A 115 -9.60 6.26 1.13
CA ASN A 115 -9.17 4.87 0.97
C ASN A 115 -10.23 3.95 0.35
N ALA A 116 -11.52 4.24 0.55
CA ALA A 116 -12.63 3.47 0.00
C ALA A 116 -13.69 4.37 -0.65
N GLY A 117 -14.34 3.85 -1.70
CA GLY A 117 -15.48 4.53 -2.32
C GLY A 117 -16.71 4.39 -1.43
N MET A 118 -17.42 5.49 -1.18
CA MET A 118 -18.60 5.49 -0.32
C MET A 118 -19.86 5.96 -1.05
N VAL A 119 -20.92 5.18 -0.89
CA VAL A 119 -22.21 5.37 -1.55
C VAL A 119 -23.36 5.22 -0.57
N ASP A 120 -24.38 6.06 -0.69
CA ASP A 120 -25.59 5.95 0.10
C ASP A 120 -26.45 4.79 -0.41
N LEU A 121 -26.72 3.82 0.48
CA LEU A 121 -27.63 2.71 0.19
C LEU A 121 -29.07 3.08 0.53
N THR A 122 -29.25 3.81 1.65
CA THR A 122 -30.55 4.27 2.15
C THR A 122 -30.41 5.69 2.71
N ASP A 123 -31.52 6.25 3.20
CA ASP A 123 -31.51 7.58 3.83
C ASP A 123 -30.63 7.66 5.07
N ASP A 124 -30.34 6.54 5.75
CA ASP A 124 -29.60 6.49 7.02
C ASP A 124 -28.31 5.67 6.97
N VAL A 125 -28.05 4.97 5.86
CA VAL A 125 -26.92 4.02 5.74
C VAL A 125 -26.10 4.30 4.48
N THR A 126 -24.79 4.46 4.68
CA THR A 126 -23.75 4.50 3.65
C THR A 126 -23.02 3.16 3.62
N ILE A 127 -22.65 2.71 2.42
CA ILE A 127 -21.75 1.57 2.20
C ILE A 127 -20.39 2.11 1.76
N ALA A 128 -19.31 1.57 2.34
CA ALA A 128 -17.96 1.70 1.85
C ALA A 128 -17.56 0.44 1.07
N ILE A 129 -16.95 0.60 -0.10
CA ILE A 129 -16.49 -0.50 -0.95
C ILE A 129 -15.06 -0.21 -1.39
N LYS A 130 -14.21 -1.22 -1.27
CA LYS A 130 -12.84 -1.19 -1.77
C LYS A 130 -12.47 -2.56 -2.31
N VAL A 131 -11.66 -2.55 -3.36
CA VAL A 131 -11.02 -3.73 -3.94
C VAL A 131 -9.56 -3.38 -4.19
N GLU A 132 -8.67 -4.28 -3.79
CA GLU A 132 -7.24 -4.21 -4.02
C GLU A 132 -6.73 -5.48 -4.68
N THR A 133 -5.47 -5.46 -5.11
CA THR A 133 -4.78 -6.62 -5.67
C THR A 133 -3.53 -6.95 -4.88
N HIS A 134 -3.23 -8.24 -4.70
CA HIS A 134 -2.00 -8.67 -4.06
C HIS A 134 -1.28 -9.75 -4.88
N ASN A 135 -1.08 -9.46 -6.17
CA ASN A 135 -0.64 -10.40 -7.21
C ASN A 135 0.78 -10.93 -6.96
N HIS A 136 1.78 -10.03 -6.99
CA HIS A 136 3.20 -10.39 -6.86
C HIS A 136 3.52 -11.12 -5.55
N PRO A 137 3.06 -10.65 -4.37
CA PRO A 137 3.28 -11.39 -3.13
C PRO A 137 2.61 -12.77 -3.14
N SER A 138 1.42 -12.89 -3.74
CA SER A 138 0.71 -14.18 -3.82
C SER A 138 1.35 -15.17 -4.79
N ALA A 139 2.06 -14.70 -5.81
CA ALA A 139 2.87 -15.56 -6.68
C ALA A 139 4.07 -16.16 -5.92
N ILE A 140 4.70 -15.38 -5.03
CA ILE A 140 5.90 -15.77 -4.27
C ILE A 140 5.59 -16.53 -2.98
N GLU A 141 4.53 -16.17 -2.26
CA GLU A 141 4.11 -16.84 -1.04
C GLU A 141 2.57 -16.73 -0.95
N PRO A 142 1.84 -17.71 -1.49
CA PRO A 142 0.41 -17.56 -1.77
C PRO A 142 -0.44 -17.39 -0.51
N PHE A 143 -0.05 -17.99 0.62
CA PHE A 143 -0.83 -17.88 1.83
C PHE A 143 -0.75 -16.49 2.45
N GLY A 144 0.47 -16.05 2.78
CA GLY A 144 0.74 -14.76 3.39
C GLY A 144 0.43 -13.61 2.44
N GLY A 145 0.73 -13.75 1.15
CA GLY A 145 0.34 -12.80 0.12
C GLY A 145 -1.18 -12.57 0.12
N ALA A 146 -1.98 -13.62 -0.02
CA ALA A 146 -3.43 -13.44 -0.08
C ALA A 146 -4.04 -13.01 1.28
N ALA A 147 -3.51 -13.52 2.39
CA ALA A 147 -3.96 -13.16 3.73
C ALA A 147 -3.73 -11.67 4.03
N THR A 148 -2.54 -11.14 3.70
CA THR A 148 -2.21 -9.72 3.91
C THR A 148 -2.95 -8.81 2.94
N GLY A 149 -3.19 -9.26 1.71
CA GLY A 149 -4.06 -8.56 0.75
C GLY A 149 -5.48 -8.39 1.28
N LEU A 150 -6.08 -9.44 1.86
CA LEU A 150 -7.40 -9.33 2.48
C LEU A 150 -7.39 -8.41 3.71
N GLY A 151 -6.36 -8.51 4.55
CA GLY A 151 -6.20 -7.62 5.70
C GLY A 151 -6.09 -6.15 5.29
N GLY A 152 -5.31 -5.85 4.24
CA GLY A 152 -5.18 -4.49 3.69
C GLY A 152 -6.53 -3.87 3.34
N VAL A 153 -7.31 -4.57 2.52
CA VAL A 153 -8.61 -4.05 2.08
C VAL A 153 -9.64 -3.95 3.22
N ILE A 154 -9.56 -4.79 4.25
CA ILE A 154 -10.38 -4.62 5.47
C ILE A 154 -9.97 -3.34 6.21
N ARG A 155 -8.67 -3.04 6.31
CA ARG A 155 -8.17 -1.80 6.90
C ARG A 155 -8.58 -0.56 6.12
N ASP A 156 -8.67 -0.61 4.79
CA ASP A 156 -9.20 0.51 3.99
C ASP A 156 -10.63 0.87 4.38
N ILE A 157 -11.48 -0.14 4.58
CA ILE A 157 -12.87 0.06 5.02
C ILE A 157 -12.91 0.67 6.43
N MET A 158 -12.07 0.19 7.34
CA MET A 158 -11.93 0.82 8.66
C MET A 158 -11.34 2.24 8.57
N GLY A 159 -10.50 2.51 7.57
CA GLY A 159 -9.87 3.79 7.25
C GLY A 159 -10.83 4.87 6.78
N VAL A 160 -12.10 4.52 6.54
CA VAL A 160 -13.20 5.47 6.35
C VAL A 160 -14.27 5.38 7.44
N TRP A 161 -13.88 4.85 8.61
CA TRP A 161 -14.73 4.61 9.79
C TRP A 161 -15.82 3.54 9.62
N ALA A 162 -15.91 2.88 8.48
CA ALA A 162 -16.96 1.91 8.20
C ALA A 162 -16.68 0.59 8.93
N GLU A 163 -17.75 -0.08 9.37
CA GLU A 163 -17.70 -1.41 9.95
C GLU A 163 -17.64 -2.45 8.83
N PRO A 164 -16.54 -3.22 8.67
CA PRO A 164 -16.45 -4.25 7.65
C PRO A 164 -17.43 -5.39 7.93
N ILE A 165 -18.23 -5.78 6.92
CA ILE A 165 -19.28 -6.80 7.08
C ILE A 165 -19.18 -7.97 6.11
N ALA A 166 -18.52 -7.79 4.96
CA ALA A 166 -18.41 -8.83 3.94
C ALA A 166 -17.17 -8.62 3.07
N ASN A 167 -16.57 -9.72 2.64
CA ASN A 167 -15.49 -9.74 1.67
C ASN A 167 -15.97 -10.28 0.32
N THR A 168 -15.23 -9.95 -0.73
CA THR A 168 -15.36 -10.52 -2.08
C THR A 168 -13.98 -10.82 -2.63
N ASP A 169 -13.86 -11.80 -3.53
CA ASP A 169 -12.61 -12.08 -4.21
C ASP A 169 -12.78 -12.39 -5.70
N VAL A 170 -11.81 -11.99 -6.51
CA VAL A 170 -11.71 -12.45 -7.90
C VAL A 170 -10.32 -13.02 -8.09
N LEU A 171 -10.24 -14.31 -8.39
CA LEU A 171 -9.00 -15.06 -8.40
C LEU A 171 -8.75 -15.64 -9.79
N CYS A 172 -7.57 -15.39 -10.35
CA CYS A 172 -7.17 -15.89 -11.67
C CYS A 172 -5.89 -16.72 -11.56
N PHE A 173 -5.92 -17.96 -12.07
CA PHE A 173 -4.81 -18.91 -12.01
C PHE A 173 -4.61 -19.65 -13.33
N GLY A 174 -3.41 -20.21 -13.52
CA GLY A 174 -3.18 -21.27 -14.51
C GLY A 174 -4.07 -22.51 -14.27
N PRO A 175 -4.23 -23.40 -15.26
CA PRO A 175 -4.97 -24.65 -15.08
C PRO A 175 -4.44 -25.50 -13.92
N LEU A 176 -5.32 -26.03 -13.06
CA LEU A 176 -4.89 -26.81 -11.89
C LEU A 176 -4.18 -28.13 -12.22
N ASN A 177 -4.37 -28.63 -13.45
CA ASN A 177 -3.72 -29.82 -14.00
C ASN A 177 -2.61 -29.46 -15.00
N TYR A 178 -2.02 -28.26 -14.91
CA TYR A 178 -0.97 -27.81 -15.81
C TYR A 178 0.22 -28.80 -15.81
N PRO A 179 0.76 -29.20 -16.97
CA PRO A 179 1.86 -30.16 -17.00
C PRO A 179 3.14 -29.55 -16.40
N TYR A 180 3.78 -30.24 -15.46
CA TYR A 180 5.01 -29.78 -14.81
C TYR A 180 6.15 -29.52 -15.81
N GLU A 181 6.23 -30.32 -16.88
CA GLU A 181 7.22 -30.16 -17.94
C GLU A 181 7.04 -28.90 -18.80
N LYS A 182 5.89 -28.22 -18.70
CA LYS A 182 5.61 -26.96 -19.38
C LYS A 182 5.69 -25.75 -18.46
N LEU A 183 5.91 -25.97 -17.16
CA LEU A 183 5.96 -24.89 -16.18
C LEU A 183 7.22 -24.05 -16.45
N PRO A 184 7.09 -22.71 -16.63
CA PRO A 184 8.26 -21.85 -16.75
C PRO A 184 9.15 -21.96 -15.51
N GLU A 185 10.44 -21.71 -15.68
CA GLU A 185 11.40 -21.67 -14.57
C GLU A 185 11.03 -20.53 -13.59
N GLY A 186 11.26 -20.75 -12.30
CA GLY A 186 10.76 -19.92 -11.20
C GLY A 186 9.27 -20.12 -10.88
N VAL A 187 8.42 -20.14 -11.89
CA VAL A 187 6.97 -20.14 -11.70
C VAL A 187 6.47 -21.32 -10.87
N LYS A 188 5.65 -21.02 -9.85
CA LYS A 188 5.01 -22.05 -9.02
C LYS A 188 3.83 -22.71 -9.71
N HIS A 189 3.65 -23.99 -9.43
CA HIS A 189 2.55 -24.75 -10.02
C HIS A 189 1.17 -24.14 -9.64
N PRO A 190 0.24 -23.95 -10.59
CA PRO A 190 -1.03 -23.27 -10.32
C PRO A 190 -1.86 -23.89 -9.19
N SER A 191 -1.81 -25.22 -9.00
CA SER A 191 -2.50 -25.87 -7.88
C SER A 191 -1.93 -25.51 -6.51
N TYR A 192 -0.62 -25.24 -6.41
CA TYR A 192 -0.01 -24.77 -5.16
C TYR A 192 -0.45 -23.34 -4.84
N LEU A 193 -0.43 -22.47 -5.86
CA LEU A 193 -0.88 -21.08 -5.73
C LEU A 193 -2.35 -20.99 -5.36
N PHE A 194 -3.22 -21.74 -6.06
CA PHE A 194 -4.66 -21.78 -5.77
C PHE A 194 -4.94 -22.17 -4.31
N ASN A 195 -4.37 -23.27 -3.84
CA ASN A 195 -4.60 -23.73 -2.46
C ASN A 195 -4.10 -22.71 -1.43
N GLY A 196 -2.89 -22.18 -1.63
CA GLY A 196 -2.32 -21.20 -0.71
C GLY A 196 -3.13 -19.91 -0.64
N VAL A 197 -3.57 -19.38 -1.79
CA VAL A 197 -4.36 -18.14 -1.85
C VAL A 197 -5.71 -18.31 -1.17
N VAL A 198 -6.43 -19.39 -1.48
CA VAL A 198 -7.74 -19.68 -0.88
C VAL A 198 -7.61 -19.90 0.63
N ASP A 199 -6.59 -20.63 1.07
CA ASP A 199 -6.31 -20.84 2.50
C ASP A 199 -5.95 -19.53 3.20
N GLY A 200 -5.18 -18.64 2.54
CA GLY A 200 -4.80 -17.33 3.05
C GLY A 200 -6.00 -16.40 3.28
N ILE A 201 -6.84 -16.23 2.24
CA ILE A 201 -8.09 -15.45 2.32
C ILE A 201 -9.01 -16.02 3.39
N GLY A 202 -9.24 -17.33 3.34
CA GLY A 202 -10.10 -18.03 4.31
C GLY A 202 -9.59 -17.88 5.73
N SER A 203 -8.29 -18.07 5.97
CA SER A 203 -7.69 -17.94 7.30
C SER A 203 -7.88 -16.54 7.88
N TYR A 204 -7.60 -15.49 7.11
CA TYR A 204 -7.71 -14.11 7.59
C TYR A 204 -9.17 -13.73 7.87
N GLY A 205 -10.06 -13.94 6.89
CA GLY A 205 -11.50 -13.62 7.00
C GLY A 205 -12.18 -14.38 8.14
N ASN A 206 -11.90 -15.68 8.30
CA ASN A 206 -12.45 -16.49 9.39
C ASN A 206 -11.97 -16.01 10.76
N SER A 207 -10.70 -15.63 10.87
CA SER A 207 -10.10 -15.19 12.15
C SER A 207 -10.69 -13.87 12.65
N ILE A 208 -10.99 -12.94 11.75
CA ILE A 208 -11.60 -11.63 12.08
C ILE A 208 -13.14 -11.66 12.04
N GLY A 209 -13.73 -12.78 11.62
CA GLY A 209 -15.17 -13.00 11.57
C GLY A 209 -15.88 -12.21 10.47
N ILE A 210 -15.25 -12.04 9.30
CA ILE A 210 -15.84 -11.37 8.14
C ILE A 210 -15.96 -12.39 6.99
N PRO A 211 -17.18 -12.73 6.55
CA PRO A 211 -17.39 -13.76 5.53
C PRO A 211 -17.03 -13.24 4.13
N THR A 212 -16.41 -14.08 3.31
CA THR A 212 -16.35 -13.88 1.85
C THR A 212 -17.68 -14.35 1.25
N VAL A 213 -18.50 -13.43 0.74
CA VAL A 213 -19.91 -13.68 0.38
C VAL A 213 -20.14 -13.88 -1.11
N ASN A 214 -19.23 -13.41 -1.95
CA ASN A 214 -19.27 -13.56 -3.40
C ASN A 214 -17.85 -13.53 -3.97
N GLY A 215 -17.74 -13.87 -5.25
CA GLY A 215 -16.48 -13.81 -5.96
C GLY A 215 -16.53 -14.51 -7.31
N ALA A 216 -15.36 -14.66 -7.92
CA ALA A 216 -15.17 -15.44 -9.13
C ALA A 216 -13.80 -16.12 -9.14
N THR A 217 -13.71 -17.30 -9.74
CA THR A 217 -12.43 -17.96 -10.00
C THR A 217 -12.32 -18.27 -11.49
N VAL A 218 -11.23 -17.83 -12.11
CA VAL A 218 -10.94 -18.01 -13.54
C VAL A 218 -9.68 -18.84 -13.68
N PHE A 219 -9.73 -19.83 -14.56
CA PHE A 219 -8.58 -20.66 -14.91
C PHE A 219 -8.25 -20.47 -16.39
N ASP A 220 -7.06 -19.96 -16.68
CA ASP A 220 -6.57 -19.75 -18.04
C ASP A 220 -5.04 -19.91 -18.08
N GLU A 221 -4.49 -20.46 -19.16
CA GLU A 221 -3.04 -20.67 -19.31
C GLU A 221 -2.25 -19.34 -19.22
N ASP A 222 -2.86 -18.21 -19.62
CA ASP A 222 -2.25 -16.89 -19.55
C ASP A 222 -1.94 -16.43 -18.11
N TYR A 223 -2.60 -17.01 -17.10
CA TYR A 223 -2.34 -16.76 -15.68
C TYR A 223 -1.31 -17.72 -15.06
N THR A 224 -0.63 -18.53 -15.87
CA THR A 224 0.42 -19.44 -15.36
C THR A 224 1.63 -18.64 -14.86
N GLY A 225 2.05 -17.61 -15.60
CA GLY A 225 3.23 -16.81 -15.25
C GLY A 225 3.00 -15.82 -14.09
N ASN A 226 1.78 -15.31 -13.94
CA ASN A 226 1.41 -14.45 -12.83
C ASN A 226 -0.07 -14.62 -12.49
N VAL A 227 -0.37 -14.74 -11.20
CA VAL A 227 -1.74 -14.85 -10.70
C VAL A 227 -2.37 -13.47 -10.53
N LEU A 228 -3.69 -13.39 -10.64
CA LEU A 228 -4.42 -12.21 -10.18
C LEU A 228 -5.20 -12.56 -8.91
N VAL A 229 -4.95 -11.81 -7.85
CA VAL A 229 -5.59 -12.00 -6.55
C VAL A 229 -6.22 -10.67 -6.16
N TYR A 230 -7.48 -10.49 -6.56
CA TYR A 230 -8.30 -9.37 -6.13
C TYR A 230 -8.97 -9.72 -4.81
N ALA A 231 -8.78 -8.88 -3.81
CA ALA A 231 -9.47 -8.95 -2.53
C ALA A 231 -10.29 -7.66 -2.34
N GLY A 232 -11.56 -7.81 -1.99
CA GLY A 232 -12.47 -6.71 -1.75
C GLY A 232 -13.15 -6.81 -0.40
N CYS A 233 -13.54 -5.66 0.14
CA CYS A 233 -14.29 -5.57 1.36
C CYS A 233 -15.42 -4.55 1.23
N ILE A 234 -16.52 -4.84 1.91
CA ILE A 234 -17.72 -4.03 1.99
C ILE A 234 -17.94 -3.71 3.46
N GLY A 235 -18.07 -2.42 3.77
CA GLY A 235 -18.42 -1.94 5.10
C GLY A 235 -19.69 -1.10 5.12
N VAL A 236 -20.25 -0.96 6.31
CA VAL A 236 -21.43 -0.13 6.56
C VAL A 236 -21.08 1.00 7.52
N LEU A 237 -21.66 2.17 7.26
CA LEU A 237 -21.47 3.36 8.06
C LEU A 237 -22.81 4.09 8.20
N PRO A 238 -23.30 4.33 9.44
CA PRO A 238 -24.44 5.21 9.64
C PRO A 238 -24.12 6.63 9.14
N LYS A 239 -25.08 7.30 8.51
CA LYS A 239 -24.86 8.66 8.02
C LYS A 239 -24.41 9.60 9.13
N GLY A 240 -23.46 10.49 8.81
CA GLY A 240 -22.89 11.44 9.75
C GLY A 240 -21.84 10.86 10.70
N GLN A 241 -21.41 9.61 10.51
CA GLN A 241 -20.25 9.01 11.19
C GLN A 241 -18.94 9.14 10.41
N TYR A 242 -18.99 9.54 9.13
CA TYR A 242 -17.77 9.88 8.40
C TYR A 242 -17.24 11.24 8.86
N ILE A 243 -16.10 11.22 9.58
CA ILE A 243 -15.48 12.41 10.16
C ILE A 243 -14.10 12.63 9.53
N ARG A 244 -13.90 13.85 9.00
CA ARG A 244 -12.63 14.38 8.49
C ARG A 244 -12.45 15.82 8.94
N ASP A 245 -12.00 16.00 10.16
CA ASP A 245 -11.88 17.28 10.85
C ASP A 245 -10.58 17.37 11.66
N VAL A 246 -9.49 16.79 11.14
CA VAL A 246 -8.16 16.80 11.76
C VAL A 246 -7.63 18.23 11.85
N LYS A 247 -7.09 18.60 13.02
CA LYS A 247 -6.63 19.96 13.32
C LYS A 247 -5.23 19.96 13.92
N ALA A 248 -4.57 21.12 13.79
CA ALA A 248 -3.34 21.39 14.53
C ALA A 248 -3.61 21.25 16.04
N GLY A 249 -2.76 20.44 16.71
CA GLY A 249 -2.89 20.12 18.13
C GLY A 249 -3.54 18.76 18.41
N ASP A 250 -4.10 18.08 17.40
CA ASP A 250 -4.53 16.69 17.52
C ASP A 250 -3.32 15.77 17.74
N TYR A 251 -3.54 14.68 18.49
CA TYR A 251 -2.55 13.62 18.67
C TYR A 251 -2.69 12.57 17.58
N VAL A 252 -1.56 12.21 16.95
CA VAL A 252 -1.49 11.08 16.01
C VAL A 252 -1.24 9.80 16.82
N VAL A 253 -2.10 8.80 16.64
CA VAL A 253 -2.03 7.53 17.36
C VAL A 253 -1.82 6.40 16.36
N LEU A 254 -0.73 5.64 16.54
CA LEU A 254 -0.54 4.36 15.86
C LEU A 254 -1.25 3.26 16.64
N ALA A 255 -2.16 2.53 15.99
CA ALA A 255 -2.90 1.43 16.61
C ALA A 255 -2.74 0.14 15.80
N GLY A 256 -2.46 -0.97 16.48
CA GLY A 256 -2.32 -2.29 15.87
C GLY A 256 -1.06 -3.04 16.31
N GLY A 257 -0.51 -3.83 15.39
CA GLY A 257 0.66 -4.67 15.64
C GLY A 257 1.95 -3.88 15.90
N ARG A 258 2.95 -4.59 16.41
CA ARG A 258 4.32 -4.05 16.55
C ARG A 258 5.01 -4.03 15.19
N THR A 259 5.75 -2.96 14.89
CA THR A 259 6.50 -2.75 13.64
C THR A 259 7.74 -3.62 13.59
N GLY A 260 7.97 -4.33 12.50
CA GLY A 260 9.17 -5.16 12.29
C GLY A 260 9.72 -4.96 10.88
N HIS A 261 10.72 -5.76 10.49
CA HIS A 261 11.27 -5.78 9.12
C HIS A 261 10.32 -6.40 8.07
N ASP A 262 9.02 -6.46 8.38
CA ASP A 262 8.01 -7.11 7.57
C ASP A 262 7.65 -6.20 6.37
N GLY A 263 8.12 -6.55 5.16
CA GLY A 263 7.75 -5.86 3.91
C GLY A 263 8.49 -4.55 3.62
N ILE A 264 9.70 -4.37 4.18
CA ILE A 264 10.61 -3.29 3.77
C ILE A 264 10.85 -3.39 2.26
N HIS A 265 10.74 -2.25 1.57
CA HIS A 265 10.79 -2.13 0.10
C HIS A 265 9.71 -2.92 -0.66
N GLY A 266 8.62 -3.34 0.01
CA GLY A 266 7.55 -4.12 -0.61
C GLY A 266 6.83 -3.41 -1.76
N VAL A 267 6.71 -2.08 -1.70
CA VAL A 267 6.09 -1.26 -2.75
C VAL A 267 7.00 -1.13 -3.97
N THR A 268 8.30 -0.95 -3.73
CA THR A 268 9.33 -0.96 -4.77
C THR A 268 9.34 -2.33 -5.45
N PHE A 269 9.29 -3.42 -4.67
CA PHE A 269 9.18 -4.78 -5.18
C PHE A 269 7.92 -5.01 -6.03
N ALA A 270 6.74 -4.56 -5.58
CA ALA A 270 5.49 -4.70 -6.33
C ALA A 270 5.48 -3.91 -7.66
N SER A 271 6.44 -3.00 -7.86
CA SER A 271 6.61 -2.18 -9.05
C SER A 271 7.62 -2.76 -10.07
N VAL A 272 8.26 -3.90 -9.77
CA VAL A 272 9.27 -4.55 -10.63
C VAL A 272 8.72 -5.87 -11.19
N GLU A 273 9.15 -6.25 -12.41
CA GLU A 273 8.77 -7.53 -13.01
C GLU A 273 9.33 -8.73 -12.22
N LEU A 274 8.55 -9.81 -12.12
CA LEU A 274 8.99 -11.07 -11.52
C LEU A 274 10.12 -11.70 -12.36
N SER A 275 11.29 -11.87 -11.74
CA SER A 275 12.43 -12.61 -12.28
C SER A 275 12.79 -13.80 -11.40
N GLU A 276 13.58 -14.75 -11.91
CA GLU A 276 14.07 -15.89 -11.12
C GLU A 276 14.81 -15.45 -9.85
N GLU A 277 15.63 -14.39 -9.93
CA GLU A 277 16.34 -13.84 -8.76
C GLU A 277 15.38 -13.22 -7.73
N SER A 278 14.26 -12.67 -8.18
CA SER A 278 13.27 -12.06 -7.29
C SER A 278 12.59 -13.11 -6.40
N GLU A 279 12.41 -14.34 -6.87
CA GLU A 279 11.74 -15.38 -6.08
C GLU A 279 12.55 -15.88 -4.88
N GLU A 280 13.88 -15.98 -5.01
CA GLU A 280 14.73 -16.43 -3.91
C GLU A 280 14.94 -15.33 -2.87
N THR A 281 15.09 -14.09 -3.31
CA THR A 281 15.44 -12.95 -2.45
C THR A 281 14.22 -12.27 -1.82
N SER A 282 13.03 -12.37 -2.44
CA SER A 282 11.87 -11.53 -2.07
C SER A 282 10.87 -12.23 -1.16
N ARG A 283 11.11 -13.48 -0.74
CA ARG A 283 10.23 -14.18 0.23
C ARG A 283 10.17 -13.46 1.57
N SER A 284 11.24 -12.78 1.99
CA SER A 284 11.27 -11.96 3.20
C SER A 284 10.46 -10.66 3.08
N ALA A 285 10.13 -10.22 1.86
CA ALA A 285 9.30 -9.05 1.62
C ALA A 285 7.80 -9.35 1.80
N VAL A 286 7.40 -10.63 1.87
CA VAL A 286 6.00 -10.98 2.12
C VAL A 286 5.70 -10.82 3.61
N GLN A 287 4.77 -9.91 3.91
CA GLN A 287 4.34 -9.61 5.26
C GLN A 287 3.64 -10.80 5.93
N ILE A 288 3.77 -10.88 7.25
CA ILE A 288 3.10 -11.89 8.07
C ILE A 288 1.77 -11.33 8.60
N ALA A 289 0.68 -11.95 8.19
CA ALA A 289 -0.67 -11.63 8.64
C ALA A 289 -0.86 -11.81 10.16
N ASN A 290 -1.56 -10.87 10.80
CA ASN A 290 -1.99 -10.98 12.21
C ASN A 290 -3.47 -10.55 12.38
N PRO A 291 -4.42 -11.37 11.90
CA PRO A 291 -5.84 -11.02 11.90
C PRO A 291 -6.43 -10.88 13.31
N ILE A 292 -5.85 -11.53 14.31
CA ILE A 292 -6.29 -11.43 15.70
C ILE A 292 -6.01 -10.03 16.28
N GLU A 293 -4.89 -9.42 15.90
CA GLU A 293 -4.61 -8.04 16.31
C GLU A 293 -5.50 -7.05 15.57
N GLU A 294 -5.71 -7.25 14.26
CA GLU A 294 -6.62 -6.43 13.47
C GLU A 294 -8.07 -6.51 13.96
N GLU A 295 -8.51 -7.66 14.47
CA GLU A 295 -9.84 -7.81 15.09
C GLU A 295 -10.03 -6.90 16.30
N LYS A 296 -9.01 -6.80 17.16
CA LYS A 296 -9.04 -5.90 18.33
C LYS A 296 -9.11 -4.44 17.88
N VAL A 297 -8.33 -4.09 16.86
CA VAL A 297 -8.34 -2.75 16.26
C VAL A 297 -9.72 -2.44 15.67
N LYS A 298 -10.32 -3.37 14.91
CA LYS A 298 -11.67 -3.24 14.36
C LYS A 298 -12.69 -2.91 15.44
N ARG A 299 -12.67 -3.63 16.56
CA ARG A 299 -13.57 -3.36 17.71
C ARG A 299 -13.33 -1.98 18.32
N ALA A 300 -12.07 -1.56 18.43
CA ALA A 300 -11.72 -0.25 18.97
C ALA A 300 -12.16 0.89 18.03
N ILE A 301 -11.89 0.78 16.72
CA ILE A 301 -12.30 1.76 15.70
C ILE A 301 -13.81 1.92 15.68
N LYS A 302 -14.57 0.81 15.76
CA LYS A 302 -16.03 0.88 15.87
C LYS A 302 -16.47 1.73 17.06
N GLN A 303 -15.88 1.51 18.24
CA GLN A 303 -16.23 2.30 19.43
C GLN A 303 -15.83 3.77 19.30
N ILE A 304 -14.70 4.07 18.66
CA ILE A 304 -14.23 5.43 18.37
C ILE A 304 -15.19 6.14 17.42
N SER A 305 -15.61 5.47 16.34
CA SER A 305 -16.58 5.99 15.37
C SER A 305 -17.95 6.21 16.01
N ASP A 306 -18.49 5.20 16.72
CA ASP A 306 -19.80 5.27 17.39
C ASP A 306 -19.87 6.45 18.39
N GLN A 307 -18.76 6.77 19.06
CA GLN A 307 -18.65 7.86 20.04
C GLN A 307 -18.08 9.16 19.47
N LYS A 308 -17.72 9.21 18.18
CA LYS A 308 -17.11 10.36 17.51
C LYS A 308 -15.85 10.89 18.20
N LEU A 309 -14.98 9.98 18.62
CA LEU A 309 -13.77 10.30 19.38
C LEU A 309 -12.54 10.62 18.51
N GLY A 310 -12.59 10.31 17.21
CA GLY A 310 -11.52 10.58 16.26
C GLY A 310 -11.86 11.73 15.32
N SER A 311 -10.86 12.54 14.98
CA SER A 311 -10.97 13.63 14.00
C SER A 311 -10.61 13.18 12.57
N GLY A 312 -9.88 12.08 12.43
CA GLY A 312 -9.56 11.43 11.16
C GLY A 312 -8.90 10.07 11.40
N ILE A 313 -8.86 9.25 10.36
CA ILE A 313 -8.23 7.94 10.36
C ILE A 313 -7.69 7.65 8.95
N THR A 314 -6.66 6.82 8.87
CA THR A 314 -6.15 6.25 7.63
C THR A 314 -5.60 4.86 7.95
N ASP A 315 -5.54 3.99 6.96
CA ASP A 315 -4.80 2.74 7.07
C ASP A 315 -3.28 2.97 6.97
N ILE A 316 -2.50 1.95 7.29
CA ILE A 316 -1.06 1.90 7.05
C ILE A 316 -0.81 0.70 6.14
N GLY A 317 -0.52 0.99 4.87
CA GLY A 317 -0.30 0.01 3.81
C GLY A 317 1.07 0.16 3.15
N GLY A 318 1.08 0.32 1.81
CA GLY A 318 2.29 0.57 1.04
C GLY A 318 3.07 1.78 1.55
N GLY A 319 4.40 1.64 1.70
CA GLY A 319 5.27 2.69 2.23
C GLY A 319 5.16 2.90 3.75
N GLY A 320 4.27 2.17 4.41
CA GLY A 320 4.16 2.12 5.87
C GLY A 320 3.86 3.48 6.49
N LEU A 321 4.51 3.75 7.62
CA LEU A 321 4.31 4.98 8.38
C LEU A 321 4.72 6.23 7.60
N SER A 322 5.70 6.12 6.70
CA SER A 322 6.18 7.25 5.92
C SER A 322 5.06 7.82 5.02
N CYS A 323 4.42 6.97 4.22
CA CYS A 323 3.27 7.34 3.40
C CYS A 323 2.07 7.74 4.27
N GLY A 324 1.69 6.90 5.26
CA GLY A 324 0.51 7.19 6.08
C GLY A 324 0.57 8.53 6.83
N VAL A 325 1.74 8.91 7.34
CA VAL A 325 1.95 10.20 8.02
C VAL A 325 2.00 11.35 7.01
N CYS A 326 2.78 11.23 5.94
CA CYS A 326 2.95 12.29 4.94
C CYS A 326 1.66 12.59 4.19
N GLU A 327 0.93 11.55 3.74
CA GLU A 327 -0.34 11.70 3.04
C GLU A 327 -1.42 12.29 3.95
N THR A 328 -1.46 11.88 5.22
CA THR A 328 -2.37 12.49 6.21
C THR A 328 -2.03 13.97 6.41
N ALA A 329 -0.75 14.31 6.56
CA ALA A 329 -0.32 15.69 6.73
C ALA A 329 -0.71 16.55 5.52
N GLU A 330 -0.45 16.07 4.30
CA GLU A 330 -0.80 16.75 3.05
C GLU A 330 -2.32 16.93 2.91
N ARG A 331 -3.09 15.86 3.15
CA ARG A 331 -4.56 15.84 3.04
C ARG A 331 -5.24 16.93 3.86
N TYR A 332 -4.67 17.30 5.00
CA TYR A 332 -5.20 18.34 5.88
C TYR A 332 -4.41 19.67 5.82
N GLY A 333 -3.36 19.75 5.01
CA GLY A 333 -2.50 20.95 4.91
C GLY A 333 -1.75 21.25 6.22
N LEU A 334 -1.35 20.21 6.94
CA LEU A 334 -0.67 20.27 8.24
C LEU A 334 0.75 19.67 8.16
N GLY A 335 1.46 19.69 9.28
CA GLY A 335 2.68 18.90 9.51
C GLY A 335 2.49 17.96 10.68
N VAL A 336 3.35 16.93 10.78
CA VAL A 336 3.33 15.95 11.87
C VAL A 336 4.71 15.87 12.52
N ASP A 337 4.77 16.05 13.83
CA ASP A 337 5.96 15.77 14.64
C ASP A 337 5.95 14.28 15.03
N ALA A 338 6.68 13.46 14.28
CA ALA A 338 6.77 12.02 14.50
C ALA A 338 7.95 11.65 15.42
N TYR A 339 7.66 10.88 16.48
CA TYR A 339 8.67 10.36 17.41
C TYR A 339 8.93 8.87 17.12
N VAL A 340 9.85 8.61 16.20
CA VAL A 340 10.16 7.25 15.70
C VAL A 340 10.63 6.32 16.82
N ASP A 341 11.30 6.86 17.84
CA ASP A 341 11.76 6.15 19.04
C ASP A 341 10.63 5.60 19.93
N ARG A 342 9.38 6.03 19.69
CA ARG A 342 8.21 5.59 20.46
C ARG A 342 7.36 4.53 19.74
N ILE A 343 7.74 4.17 18.52
CA ILE A 343 7.02 3.15 17.76
C ILE A 343 7.19 1.79 18.45
N PRO A 344 6.12 1.02 18.70
CA PRO A 344 6.25 -0.32 19.27
C PRO A 344 6.94 -1.27 18.29
N LEU A 345 8.21 -1.59 18.52
CA LEU A 345 8.99 -2.44 17.62
C LEU A 345 8.88 -3.93 17.96
N LYS A 346 8.89 -4.81 16.96
CA LYS A 346 9.01 -6.27 17.05
C LYS A 346 10.48 -6.71 17.04
N ALA A 347 11.32 -5.97 16.32
CA ALA A 347 12.77 -6.13 16.28
C ALA A 347 13.43 -4.90 16.92
N GLU A 348 14.35 -5.11 17.87
CA GLU A 348 14.94 -4.00 18.66
C GLU A 348 16.07 -3.26 17.92
N ASP A 349 16.58 -3.84 16.84
CA ASP A 349 17.73 -3.39 16.06
C ASP A 349 17.36 -2.64 14.77
N MET A 350 16.09 -2.28 14.61
CA MET A 350 15.63 -1.52 13.45
C MET A 350 16.30 -0.15 13.36
N ALA A 351 16.85 0.16 12.19
CA ALA A 351 17.28 1.51 11.85
C ALA A 351 16.05 2.44 11.72
N PRO A 352 16.18 3.75 11.95
CA PRO A 352 15.04 4.68 11.88
C PRO A 352 14.32 4.74 10.52
N TRP A 353 14.99 4.35 9.42
CA TRP A 353 14.38 4.34 8.09
C TRP A 353 13.59 3.05 7.79
N GLU A 354 13.84 1.98 8.56
CA GLU A 354 13.12 0.70 8.51
C GLU A 354 11.81 0.79 9.30
#